data_AF-A0A3B8IGS3-F1
#
_entry.id   AF-A0A3B8IGS3-F1
#
_cell.length_a   1.000
_cell.length_b   1.000
_cell.length_c   1.000
_cell.angle_alpha   90.00
_cell.angle_beta   90.00
_cell.angle_gamma   90.00
#
_symmetry.space_group_name_H-M   'P 1'
#
loop_
_entity.id
_entity.type
_entity.pdbx_description
1 polymer ?
#
loop_
_entity_poly.entity_id
_entity_poly.type
_entity_poly.pdbx_seq_one_letter_code
_entity_poly.pdbx_strand_id
1 'polypeptide(L)'
;MKTIEILFPGLREQLAEVLIAELSLLGYESFWESDEGLRAYVPADLFDERALLPLSQQYGVAFQKQAASVGEWSPAEEDQHPPIWLAEGKVYIRNQQQPPEPTAPISLVIESKLSFGSGHHPSTALCVDWIMQQAWSDQTVLDVGTGSGILALLADRHTQGTVEGFDNNPWAIE
;
A
#
# COMPACT_ATOMS: atom_id res chain seq x y z
N MET A 1 16.96 5.03 -2.82
CA MET A 1 17.46 6.20 -3.60
C MET A 1 17.34 7.41 -2.68
N LYS A 2 18.29 8.36 -2.66
CA LYS A 2 18.14 9.54 -1.79
C LYS A 2 17.21 10.55 -2.48
N THR A 3 16.24 11.07 -1.75
CA THR A 3 15.26 12.04 -2.27
C THR A 3 15.34 13.31 -1.45
N ILE A 4 15.00 14.45 -2.07
CA ILE A 4 14.90 15.75 -1.42
C ILE A 4 13.42 16.15 -1.40
N GLU A 5 12.96 16.64 -0.26
CA GLU A 5 11.62 17.18 -0.09
C GLU A 5 11.71 18.70 -0.14
N ILE A 6 10.81 19.31 -0.90
CA ILE A 6 10.55 20.74 -0.88
C ILE A 6 9.14 20.98 -0.37
N LEU A 7 9.02 21.73 0.72
CA LEU A 7 7.75 22.19 1.27
C LEU A 7 7.46 23.62 0.79
N PHE A 8 6.30 23.81 0.18
CA PHE A 8 5.72 25.12 -0.15
C PHE A 8 4.56 25.42 0.81
N PRO A 9 4.79 26.16 1.91
CA PRO A 9 3.79 26.32 2.95
C PRO A 9 2.66 27.27 2.55
N GLY A 10 1.45 27.00 3.06
CA GLY A 10 0.31 27.92 2.97
C GLY A 10 -0.16 28.23 1.54
N LEU A 11 -0.10 27.23 0.66
CA LEU A 11 -0.55 27.35 -0.73
C LEU A 11 -2.08 27.38 -0.84
N ARG A 12 -2.56 28.14 -1.84
CA ARG A 12 -3.94 28.05 -2.31
C ARG A 12 -4.06 26.88 -3.29
N GLU A 13 -5.18 26.16 -3.26
CA GLU A 13 -5.46 24.98 -4.08
C GLU A 13 -5.17 25.21 -5.58
N GLN A 14 -5.66 26.31 -6.16
CA GLN A 14 -5.42 26.60 -7.59
C GLN A 14 -3.93 26.83 -7.93
N LEU A 15 -3.12 27.25 -6.96
CA LEU A 15 -1.70 27.47 -7.16
C LEU A 15 -0.89 26.19 -6.97
N ALA A 16 -1.38 25.25 -6.16
CA ALA A 16 -0.77 23.94 -6.00
C ALA A 16 -0.79 23.17 -7.32
N GLU A 17 -1.92 23.13 -8.03
CA GLU A 17 -2.04 22.49 -9.35
C GLU A 17 -1.01 23.03 -10.36
N VAL A 18 -0.83 24.35 -10.39
CA VAL A 18 0.14 25.02 -11.29
C VAL A 18 1.57 24.63 -10.91
N LEU A 19 1.90 24.66 -9.62
CA LEU A 19 3.24 24.28 -9.15
C LEU A 19 3.53 22.81 -9.40
N ILE A 20 2.56 21.91 -9.25
CA ILE A 20 2.71 20.48 -9.56
C ILE A 20 3.12 20.31 -11.02
N ALA A 21 2.45 20.99 -11.95
CA ALA A 21 2.77 20.92 -13.38
C ALA A 21 4.19 21.42 -13.68
N GLU A 22 4.58 22.56 -13.12
CA GLU A 22 5.91 23.16 -13.32
C GLU A 22 7.02 22.29 -12.71
N LEU A 23 6.83 21.81 -11.48
CA LEU A 23 7.78 20.97 -10.76
C LEU A 23 7.95 19.60 -11.44
N SER A 24 6.89 19.05 -12.04
CA SER A 24 6.97 17.81 -12.82
C SER A 24 7.95 17.94 -13.99
N LEU A 25 8.02 19.10 -14.64
CA LEU A 25 8.99 19.37 -15.71
C LEU A 25 10.43 19.48 -15.20
N LEU A 26 10.61 19.74 -13.91
CA LEU A 26 11.90 19.83 -13.23
C LEU A 26 12.35 18.50 -12.60
N GLY A 27 11.61 17.41 -12.85
CA GLY A 27 11.98 16.07 -12.38
C GLY A 27 11.45 15.71 -10.99
N TYR A 28 10.50 16.46 -10.45
CA TYR A 28 9.77 16.05 -9.25
C TYR A 28 8.78 14.93 -9.60
N GLU A 29 8.73 13.89 -8.76
CA GLU A 29 8.04 12.64 -9.08
C GLU A 29 6.78 12.42 -8.24
N SER A 30 6.73 12.98 -7.03
CA SER A 30 5.57 12.84 -6.14
C SER A 30 5.25 14.13 -5.41
N PHE A 31 3.97 14.27 -5.07
CA PHE A 31 3.38 15.45 -4.50
C PHE A 31 2.40 15.06 -3.41
N TRP A 32 2.37 15.84 -2.32
CA TRP A 32 1.43 15.64 -1.23
C TRP A 32 0.87 16.99 -0.80
N GLU A 33 -0.44 17.15 -0.93
CA GLU A 33 -1.17 18.34 -0.53
C GLU A 33 -1.80 18.15 0.84
N SER A 34 -1.69 19.16 1.69
CA SER A 34 -2.21 19.15 3.04
C SER A 34 -2.51 20.56 3.54
N ASP A 35 -3.08 20.67 4.74
CA ASP A 35 -3.30 21.95 5.41
C ASP A 35 -1.98 22.74 5.63
N GLU A 36 -0.83 22.06 5.64
CA GLU A 36 0.49 22.71 5.74
C GLU A 36 0.96 23.31 4.41
N GLY A 37 0.40 22.89 3.28
CA GLY A 37 0.79 23.28 1.93
C GLY A 37 1.13 22.08 1.03
N LEU A 38 1.96 22.32 0.00
CA LEU A 38 2.40 21.31 -0.96
C LEU A 38 3.80 20.81 -0.60
N ARG A 39 3.94 19.50 -0.44
CA ARG A 39 5.24 18.82 -0.41
C ARG A 39 5.51 18.21 -1.77
N ALA A 40 6.71 18.44 -2.30
CA ALA A 40 7.16 17.91 -3.57
C ALA A 40 8.49 17.17 -3.40
N TYR A 41 8.62 16.00 -4.03
CA TYR A 41 9.75 15.10 -3.87
C TYR A 41 10.51 14.93 -5.20
N VAL A 42 11.85 15.02 -5.14
CA VAL A 42 12.74 14.89 -6.31
C VAL A 42 13.96 14.04 -5.97
N PRO A 43 14.42 13.15 -6.87
CA PRO A 43 15.69 12.45 -6.70
C PRO A 43 16.85 13.41 -6.41
N ALA A 44 17.69 13.08 -5.43
CA ALA A 44 18.72 14.01 -4.95
C ALA A 44 19.76 14.40 -6.02
N ASP A 45 19.92 13.58 -7.06
CA ASP A 45 20.77 13.81 -8.23
C ASP A 45 20.13 14.73 -9.29
N LEU A 46 18.80 14.89 -9.27
CA LEU A 46 18.05 15.78 -10.16
C LEU A 46 17.72 17.13 -9.51
N PHE A 47 17.92 17.27 -8.20
CA PHE A 47 17.60 18.51 -7.48
C PHE A 47 18.50 19.69 -7.90
N ASP A 48 17.88 20.76 -8.44
CA ASP A 48 18.52 22.05 -8.68
C ASP A 48 17.76 23.20 -7.99
N GLU A 49 18.29 23.69 -6.88
CA GLU A 49 17.70 24.80 -6.12
C GLU A 49 17.54 26.08 -6.96
N ARG A 50 18.40 26.30 -7.96
CA ARG A 50 18.33 27.49 -8.83
C ARG A 50 17.10 27.47 -9.73
N ALA A 51 16.56 26.28 -10.02
CA ALA A 51 15.34 26.13 -10.82
C ALA A 51 14.07 26.50 -10.02
N LEU A 52 14.14 26.52 -8.68
CA LEU A 52 13.01 26.89 -7.82
C LEU A 52 12.88 28.41 -7.62
N LEU A 53 13.98 29.16 -7.72
CA LEU A 53 13.98 30.61 -7.51
C LEU A 53 13.03 31.35 -8.49
N PRO A 54 13.00 31.04 -9.80
CA PRO A 54 12.04 31.65 -10.72
C PRO A 54 10.59 31.35 -10.36
N LEU A 55 10.28 30.09 -9.99
CA LEU A 55 8.93 29.69 -9.58
C LEU A 55 8.48 30.42 -8.32
N SER A 56 9.37 30.51 -7.33
CA SER A 56 9.15 31.26 -6.10
C SER A 56 8.81 32.73 -6.36
N GLN A 57 9.56 33.39 -7.26
CA GLN A 57 9.34 34.79 -7.62
C GLN A 57 8.09 35.01 -8.46
N GLN A 58 7.85 34.15 -9.45
CA GLN A 58 6.72 34.23 -10.37
C GLN A 58 5.39 34.06 -9.63
N TYR A 59 5.33 33.09 -8.71
CA TYR A 59 4.11 32.73 -8.01
C TYR A 59 4.00 33.34 -6.61
N GLY A 60 5.04 34.03 -6.12
CA GLY A 60 5.08 34.66 -4.81
C GLY A 60 5.03 33.64 -3.66
N VAL A 61 5.67 32.48 -3.84
CA VAL A 61 5.62 31.36 -2.90
C VAL A 61 6.98 31.17 -2.22
N ALA A 62 6.96 30.96 -0.91
CA ALA A 62 8.15 30.53 -0.19
C ALA A 62 8.31 29.01 -0.35
N PHE A 63 9.54 28.52 -0.23
CA PHE A 63 9.82 27.09 -0.16
C PHE A 63 10.88 26.79 0.88
N GLN A 64 10.84 25.58 1.43
CA GLN A 64 11.79 25.08 2.40
C GLN A 64 12.32 23.73 1.93
N LYS A 65 13.65 23.62 1.84
CA LYS A 65 14.30 22.34 1.59
C LYS A 65 14.39 21.54 2.88
N GLN A 66 13.85 20.34 2.85
CA GLN A 66 14.00 19.35 3.91
C GLN A 66 14.71 18.12 3.35
N ALA A 67 15.58 17.51 4.15
CA ALA A 67 16.08 16.19 3.81
C ALA A 67 14.91 15.23 3.97
N ALA A 68 14.38 14.72 2.86
CA ALA A 68 13.39 13.67 2.92
C ALA A 68 14.11 12.41 3.38
N SER A 69 13.84 11.94 4.60
CA SER A 69 13.55 10.53 4.67
C SER A 69 12.23 10.39 3.91
N VAL A 70 12.30 10.00 2.62
CA VAL A 70 11.16 9.27 2.06
C VAL A 70 10.83 8.29 3.16
N GLY A 71 9.62 8.36 3.72
CA GLY A 71 9.16 7.29 4.58
C GLY A 71 9.33 6.06 3.70
N GLU A 72 10.41 5.32 3.91
CA GLU A 72 10.47 3.94 3.46
C GLU A 72 9.23 3.40 4.12
N TRP A 73 8.18 3.18 3.33
CA TRP A 73 7.01 2.45 3.77
C TRP A 73 7.62 1.26 4.53
N SER A 74 7.41 1.26 5.84
CA SER A 74 8.08 0.29 6.68
C SER A 74 7.09 -0.86 6.74
N PRO A 75 7.46 -2.08 6.32
CA PRO A 75 6.61 -3.25 6.52
C PRO A 75 6.11 -3.36 7.97
N ALA A 76 6.88 -2.82 8.91
CA ALA A 76 6.52 -2.76 10.32
C ALA A 76 5.28 -1.90 10.66
N GLU A 77 4.83 -1.00 9.78
CA GLU A 77 3.60 -0.22 9.98
C GLU A 77 2.35 -0.99 9.52
N GLU A 78 2.46 -1.82 8.49
CA GLU A 78 1.37 -2.69 8.01
C GLU A 78 1.20 -3.94 8.90
N ASP A 79 2.30 -4.46 9.49
CA ASP A 79 2.27 -5.56 10.46
C ASP A 79 1.62 -5.21 11.81
N GLN A 80 1.26 -3.94 12.04
CA GLN A 80 0.60 -3.48 13.27
C GLN A 80 -0.93 -3.58 13.24
N HIS A 81 -1.53 -3.98 12.11
CA HIS A 81 -2.97 -4.15 12.07
C HIS A 81 -3.41 -5.28 13.02
N PRO A 82 -4.47 -5.06 13.81
CA PRO A 82 -4.99 -6.10 14.71
C PRO A 82 -5.46 -7.33 13.90
N PRO A 83 -5.58 -8.51 14.53
CA PRO A 83 -6.21 -9.63 13.86
C PRO A 83 -7.63 -9.28 13.40
N ILE A 84 -8.04 -9.85 12.27
CA ILE A 84 -9.36 -9.57 11.67
C ILE A 84 -10.21 -10.83 11.58
N TRP A 85 -11.51 -10.64 11.80
CA TRP A 85 -12.54 -11.64 11.57
C TRP A 85 -13.33 -11.32 10.31
N LEU A 86 -13.44 -12.31 9.43
CA LEU A 86 -14.20 -12.23 8.18
C LEU A 86 -15.24 -13.36 8.11
N ALA A 87 -16.11 -13.31 7.09
CA ALA A 87 -17.13 -14.31 6.83
C ALA A 87 -18.01 -14.62 8.03
N GLU A 88 -18.58 -13.58 8.64
CA GLU A 88 -19.46 -13.68 9.82
C GLU A 88 -18.80 -14.42 11.00
N GLY A 89 -17.49 -14.22 11.19
CA GLY A 89 -16.73 -14.82 12.29
C GLY A 89 -16.25 -16.24 12.04
N LYS A 90 -16.25 -16.71 10.78
CA LYS A 90 -15.75 -18.04 10.42
C LYS A 90 -14.26 -18.07 10.11
N VAL A 91 -13.71 -16.95 9.63
CA VAL A 91 -12.31 -16.84 9.22
C VAL A 91 -11.61 -15.83 10.11
N TYR A 92 -10.55 -16.27 10.77
CA TYR A 92 -9.68 -15.47 11.61
C TYR A 92 -8.31 -15.32 10.97
N ILE A 93 -7.90 -14.10 10.66
CA ILE A 93 -6.61 -13.79 10.05
C ILE A 93 -5.76 -13.02 11.05
N ARG A 94 -4.52 -13.44 11.18
CA ARG A 94 -3.52 -12.83 12.06
C ARG A 94 -2.13 -12.92 11.45
N ASN A 95 -1.19 -12.15 11.99
CA ASN A 95 0.24 -12.40 11.77
C ASN A 95 0.78 -13.45 12.77
N GLN A 96 2.05 -13.84 12.62
CA GLN A 96 2.73 -14.85 13.45
C GLN A 96 2.89 -14.42 14.90
N GLN A 97 3.05 -13.12 15.16
CA GLN A 97 3.30 -12.56 16.49
C GLN A 97 2.02 -12.49 17.33
N GLN A 98 0.87 -12.39 16.68
CA GLN A 98 -0.44 -12.34 17.31
C GLN A 98 -0.86 -13.73 17.81
N PRO A 99 -1.54 -13.80 18.97
CA PRO A 99 -1.97 -15.07 19.54
C PRO A 99 -3.00 -15.76 18.62
N PRO A 100 -3.01 -17.11 18.57
CA PRO A 100 -4.07 -17.83 17.87
C PRO A 100 -5.41 -17.67 18.59
N GLU A 101 -6.49 -17.85 17.85
CA GLU A 101 -7.85 -17.91 18.38
C GLU A 101 -8.37 -19.36 18.35
N PRO A 102 -8.43 -20.06 19.50
CA PRO A 102 -8.77 -21.48 19.54
C PRO A 102 -10.19 -21.80 19.06
N THR A 103 -11.10 -20.81 19.07
CA THR A 103 -12.49 -21.00 18.67
C THR A 103 -12.75 -20.72 17.19
N ALA A 104 -11.75 -20.23 16.46
CA ALA A 104 -11.88 -19.90 15.05
C ALA A 104 -12.07 -21.17 14.19
N PRO A 105 -13.15 -21.27 13.38
CA PRO A 105 -13.33 -22.41 12.48
C PRO A 105 -12.19 -22.54 11.46
N ILE A 106 -11.76 -21.40 10.91
CA ILE A 106 -10.61 -21.32 10.02
C ILE A 106 -9.68 -20.23 10.56
N SER A 107 -8.44 -20.60 10.84
CA SER A 107 -7.38 -19.64 11.16
C SER A 107 -6.32 -19.63 10.05
N LEU A 108 -6.01 -18.42 9.58
CA LEU A 108 -4.95 -18.15 8.61
C LEU A 108 -3.90 -17.25 9.27
N VAL A 109 -2.64 -17.60 9.05
CA VAL A 109 -1.49 -16.79 9.45
C VAL A 109 -0.95 -16.15 8.19
N ILE A 110 -1.09 -14.83 8.07
CA ILE A 110 -0.72 -14.05 6.90
C ILE A 110 0.28 -12.99 7.33
N GLU A 111 1.46 -13.02 6.72
CA GLU A 111 2.48 -11.97 6.85
C GLU A 111 2.37 -11.11 5.60
N SER A 112 1.62 -9.99 5.67
CA SER A 112 1.38 -9.22 4.45
C SER A 112 2.65 -8.57 3.91
N LYS A 113 3.72 -8.35 4.71
CA LYS A 113 4.94 -7.64 4.27
C LYS A 113 4.58 -6.51 3.28
N LEU A 114 5.24 -6.45 2.12
CA LEU A 114 5.00 -5.54 0.99
C LEU A 114 3.84 -5.96 0.05
N SER A 115 3.24 -7.11 0.31
CA SER A 115 2.23 -7.72 -0.55
C SER A 115 0.82 -7.36 -0.09
N PHE A 116 -0.03 -6.99 -1.04
CA PHE A 116 -1.44 -6.73 -0.76
C PHE A 116 -2.15 -8.01 -0.31
N GLY A 117 -3.18 -7.89 0.54
CA GLY A 117 -4.01 -9.02 0.94
C GLY A 117 -3.92 -9.41 2.42
N SER A 118 -3.73 -8.44 3.33
CA SER A 118 -3.81 -8.68 4.78
C SER A 118 -5.22 -9.05 5.29
N GLY A 119 -6.24 -8.94 4.43
CA GLY A 119 -7.65 -9.12 4.79
C GLY A 119 -8.36 -7.84 5.24
N HIS A 120 -7.62 -6.78 5.57
CA HIS A 120 -8.18 -5.49 6.03
C HIS A 120 -8.82 -4.68 4.91
N HIS A 121 -8.41 -4.91 3.67
CA HIS A 121 -8.97 -4.20 2.54
C HIS A 121 -10.35 -4.77 2.15
N PRO A 122 -11.37 -3.93 1.87
CA PRO A 122 -12.72 -4.40 1.57
C PRO A 122 -12.80 -5.41 0.42
N SER A 123 -11.96 -5.28 -0.61
CA SER A 123 -11.95 -6.23 -1.73
C SER A 123 -11.56 -7.64 -1.28
N THR A 124 -10.53 -7.79 -0.45
CA THR A 124 -10.11 -9.09 0.09
C THR A 124 -11.20 -9.67 0.98
N ALA A 125 -11.81 -8.84 1.84
CA ALA A 125 -12.92 -9.26 2.70
C ALA A 125 -14.10 -9.83 1.89
N LEU A 126 -14.49 -9.14 0.81
CA LEU A 126 -15.56 -9.60 -0.09
C LEU A 126 -15.22 -10.93 -0.78
N CYS A 127 -13.98 -11.10 -1.22
CA CYS A 127 -13.52 -12.36 -1.82
C CYS A 127 -13.53 -13.52 -0.81
N VAL A 128 -13.09 -13.29 0.43
CA VAL A 128 -13.16 -14.27 1.52
C VAL A 128 -14.59 -14.67 1.82
N ASP A 129 -15.49 -13.69 1.95
CA ASP A 129 -16.91 -13.94 2.19
C ASP A 129 -17.54 -14.75 1.05
N TRP A 130 -17.19 -14.42 -0.19
CA TRP A 130 -17.66 -15.15 -1.37
C TRP A 130 -17.20 -16.60 -1.36
N ILE A 131 -15.90 -16.86 -1.14
CA ILE A 131 -15.32 -18.21 -1.03
C ILE A 131 -16.05 -19.03 0.04
N MET A 132 -16.31 -18.43 1.20
CA MET A 132 -16.97 -19.10 2.33
C MET A 132 -18.45 -19.45 2.08
N GLN A 133 -19.07 -18.84 1.07
CA GLN A 133 -20.44 -19.13 0.65
C GLN A 133 -20.51 -20.14 -0.50
N GLN A 134 -19.39 -20.45 -1.15
CA GLN A 134 -19.41 -21.38 -2.28
C GLN A 134 -19.49 -22.84 -1.82
N ALA A 135 -20.18 -23.65 -2.62
CA ALA A 135 -20.11 -25.09 -2.50
C ALA A 135 -18.85 -25.58 -3.24
N TRP A 136 -17.87 -26.01 -2.48
CA TRP A 136 -16.63 -26.56 -3.02
C TRP A 136 -16.82 -28.02 -3.43
N SER A 137 -16.34 -28.36 -4.61
CA SER A 137 -16.08 -29.73 -5.05
C SER A 137 -14.58 -29.87 -5.30
N ASP A 138 -14.09 -31.05 -5.68
CA ASP A 138 -12.67 -31.31 -5.97
C ASP A 138 -12.20 -30.56 -7.23
N GLN A 139 -12.14 -29.23 -7.13
CA GLN A 139 -11.86 -28.28 -8.21
C GLN A 139 -10.41 -27.83 -8.16
N THR A 140 -9.85 -27.58 -9.34
CA THR A 140 -8.58 -26.86 -9.48
C THR A 140 -8.85 -25.36 -9.40
N VAL A 141 -8.05 -24.64 -8.61
CA VAL A 141 -8.19 -23.21 -8.33
C VAL A 141 -6.96 -22.47 -8.80
N LEU A 142 -7.18 -21.33 -9.45
CA LEU A 142 -6.13 -20.40 -9.84
C LEU A 142 -6.39 -19.03 -9.19
N ASP A 143 -5.49 -18.60 -8.32
CA ASP A 143 -5.49 -17.28 -7.67
C ASP A 143 -4.59 -16.31 -8.45
N VAL A 144 -5.22 -15.36 -9.14
CA VAL A 144 -4.56 -14.43 -10.06
C VAL A 144 -4.29 -13.10 -9.35
N GLY A 145 -3.01 -12.74 -9.19
CA GLY A 145 -2.62 -11.61 -8.35
C GLY A 145 -2.72 -11.99 -6.87
N THR A 146 -2.09 -13.12 -6.52
CA THR A 146 -2.30 -13.78 -5.23
C THR A 146 -1.81 -12.94 -4.04
N GLY A 147 -0.90 -11.99 -4.26
CA GLY A 147 -0.38 -11.11 -3.20
C GLY A 147 0.13 -11.92 -2.01
N SER A 148 -0.49 -11.71 -0.85
CA SER A 148 -0.19 -12.44 0.40
C SER A 148 -0.54 -13.94 0.38
N GLY A 149 -1.23 -14.42 -0.66
CA GLY A 149 -1.71 -15.80 -0.78
C GLY A 149 -2.98 -16.09 0.00
N ILE A 150 -3.62 -15.10 0.62
CA ILE A 150 -4.78 -15.29 1.50
C ILE A 150 -5.93 -16.06 0.84
N LEU A 151 -6.25 -15.78 -0.43
CA LEU A 151 -7.36 -16.42 -1.13
C LEU A 151 -6.99 -17.84 -1.56
N ALA A 152 -5.78 -18.05 -2.08
CA ALA A 152 -5.24 -19.38 -2.36
C ALA A 152 -5.24 -20.27 -1.11
N LEU A 153 -4.73 -19.77 0.02
CA LEU A 153 -4.71 -20.51 1.29
C LEU A 153 -6.10 -20.82 1.81
N LEU A 154 -7.06 -19.91 1.63
CA LEU A 154 -8.44 -20.18 2.01
C LEU A 154 -9.06 -21.25 1.09
N ALA A 155 -8.86 -21.15 -0.22
CA ALA A 155 -9.36 -22.13 -1.19
C ALA A 155 -8.81 -23.55 -0.93
N ASP A 156 -7.52 -23.66 -0.59
CA ASP A 156 -6.86 -24.93 -0.24
C ASP A 156 -7.49 -25.63 0.97
N ARG A 157 -8.13 -24.88 1.88
CA ARG A 157 -8.89 -25.46 3.01
C ARG A 157 -10.22 -26.09 2.60
N HIS A 158 -10.72 -25.78 1.41
CA HIS A 158 -12.05 -26.18 0.96
C HIS A 158 -12.06 -27.15 -0.23
N THR A 159 -11.03 -27.15 -1.07
CA THR A 159 -10.90 -28.09 -2.21
C THR A 159 -9.97 -29.26 -1.90
N GLN A 160 -10.19 -30.42 -2.54
CA GLN A 160 -9.19 -31.50 -2.62
C GLN A 160 -8.40 -31.47 -3.93
N GLY A 161 -8.72 -30.53 -4.83
CA GLY A 161 -7.98 -30.30 -6.07
C GLY A 161 -6.72 -29.46 -5.85
N THR A 162 -6.07 -29.09 -6.95
CA THR A 162 -4.85 -28.27 -6.92
C THR A 162 -5.19 -26.79 -6.77
N VAL A 163 -4.47 -26.07 -5.92
CA VAL A 163 -4.53 -24.60 -5.84
C VAL A 163 -3.19 -24.03 -6.30
N GLU A 164 -3.25 -23.16 -7.31
CA GLU A 164 -2.09 -22.42 -7.81
C GLU A 164 -2.35 -20.93 -7.66
N GLY A 165 -1.34 -20.17 -7.22
CA GLY A 165 -1.37 -18.73 -7.15
C GLY A 165 -0.19 -18.13 -7.90
N PHE A 166 -0.40 -17.02 -8.61
CA PHE A 166 0.70 -16.27 -9.21
C PHE A 166 0.51 -14.76 -9.03
N ASP A 167 1.63 -14.06 -9.02
CA ASP A 167 1.68 -12.61 -8.96
C ASP A 167 2.81 -12.10 -9.88
N ASN A 168 2.67 -10.88 -10.37
CA ASN A 168 3.72 -10.24 -11.18
C ASN A 168 4.75 -9.52 -10.30
N ASN A 169 4.47 -9.36 -9.00
CA ASN A 169 5.39 -8.79 -8.03
C ASN A 169 6.20 -9.91 -7.33
N PRO A 170 7.54 -9.91 -7.44
CA PRO A 170 8.39 -10.87 -6.75
C PRO A 170 8.17 -10.95 -5.23
N TRP A 171 7.80 -9.84 -4.58
CA TRP A 171 7.60 -9.80 -3.13
C TRP A 171 6.40 -10.61 -2.64
N ALA A 172 5.48 -10.99 -3.53
CA ALA A 172 4.33 -11.85 -3.20
C ALA A 172 4.70 -13.34 -3.09
N ILE A 173 5.88 -13.74 -3.59
CA ILE A 173 6.29 -15.15 -3.69
C ILE A 173 7.31 -15.53 -2.59
N GLU A 174 8.01 -14.54 -1.99
CA GLU A 174 9.10 -14.71 -1.01
C GLU A 174 8.69 -14.58 0.46
#